data_AF-A0A9W6AZC4-F1
#
_entry.id   AF-A0A9W6AZC4-F1
#
_cell.length_a   1.000
_cell.length_b   1.000
_cell.length_c   1.000
_cell.angle_alpha   90.00
_cell.angle_beta   90.00
_cell.angle_gamma   90.00
#
_symmetry.space_group_name_H-M   'P 1'
#
loop_
_entity.id
_entity.type
_entity.pdbx_description
1 polymer ?
#
loop_
_entity_poly.entity_id
_entity_poly.type
_entity_poly.pdbx_seq_one_letter_code
_entity_poly.pdbx_strand_id
1 'polypeptide(L)' 'MIVKLNQVSDHQLNQILKIWLNGNLDAHDFIPKNCWMDNYDNVKNLLPKA' A
#
# COMPACT_ATOMS: atom_id res chain seq x y z
N MET A 1 18.27 5.20 9.61
CA MET A 1 18.06 6.55 9.05
C MET A 1 16.74 6.53 8.31
N ILE A 2 15.83 7.48 8.58
CA ILE A 2 14.56 7.59 7.86
C ILE A 2 14.77 8.58 6.70
N VAL A 3 14.32 8.22 5.50
CA VAL A 3 14.47 9.03 4.28
C VAL A 3 13.13 9.27 3.60
N LYS A 4 12.94 10.46 3.05
CA LYS A 4 11.79 10.77 2.20
C LYS A 4 12.05 10.26 0.78
N LEU A 5 11.10 9.53 0.21
CA LEU A 5 11.10 9.16 -1.20
C LEU A 5 10.48 10.28 -2.03
N ASN A 6 11.25 10.89 -2.92
CA ASN A 6 10.77 11.95 -3.83
C ASN A 6 10.32 11.41 -5.19
N GLN A 7 10.78 10.21 -5.55
CA GLN A 7 10.37 9.45 -6.72
C GLN A 7 10.30 7.99 -6.27
N VAL A 8 9.24 7.29 -6.65
CA VAL A 8 9.01 5.90 -6.26
C VAL A 8 9.27 5.03 -7.48
N SER A 9 10.29 4.17 -7.40
CA SER A 9 10.51 3.13 -8.41
C SER A 9 9.45 2.03 -8.31
N ASP A 10 9.25 1.24 -9.36
CA ASP A 10 8.33 0.10 -9.34
C ASP A 10 8.62 -0.90 -8.22
N HIS A 11 9.91 -1.12 -7.92
CA HIS A 11 10.31 -1.98 -6.81
C HIS A 11 9.85 -1.42 -5.47
N GLN A 12 10.08 -0.12 -5.23
CA GLN A 12 9.64 0.55 -4.00
C GLN A 12 8.12 0.62 -3.92
N LEU A 13 7.42 0.84 -5.03
CA LEU A 13 5.96 0.83 -5.09
C LEU A 13 5.41 -0.53 -4.66
N ASN A 14 5.98 -1.63 -5.17
CA ASN A 14 5.59 -2.98 -4.78
C ASN A 14 5.84 -3.23 -3.27
N GLN A 15 6.95 -2.74 -2.72
CA GLN A 15 7.23 -2.83 -1.29
C GLN A 15 6.22 -2.03 -0.46
N ILE A 16 5.94 -0.79 -0.85
CA ILE A 16 4.96 0.09 -0.19
C ILE A 16 3.57 -0.55 -0.22
N LEU A 17 3.15 -1.10 -1.36
CA LEU A 17 1.85 -1.77 -1.50
C LEU A 17 1.75 -3.03 -0.62
N LYS A 18 2.84 -3.78 -0.47
CA LYS A 18 2.88 -4.92 0.44
C LYS A 18 2.76 -4.48 1.91
N ILE A 19 3.45 -3.42 2.30
CA ILE A 19 3.34 -2.83 3.64
C ILE A 19 1.92 -2.34 3.89
N TRP A 20 1.35 -1.61 2.93
CA TRP A 20 -0.02 -1.11 3.00
C TRP A 20 -1.02 -2.26 3.17
N LEU A 21 -0.99 -3.28 2.32
CA LEU A 21 -1.95 -4.37 2.38
C LEU A 21 -1.81 -5.18 3.68
N ASN A 22 -0.58 -5.60 4.02
CA ASN A 22 -0.36 -6.40 5.21
C ASN A 22 -0.68 -5.61 6.49
N GLY A 23 -0.22 -4.36 6.58
CA GLY A 23 -0.49 -3.52 7.75
C GLY A 23 -1.99 -3.27 7.95
N ASN A 24 -2.76 -3.10 6.86
CA ASN A 24 -4.21 -2.98 6.97
C ASN A 24 -4.89 -4.29 7.35
N LEU A 25 -4.48 -5.43 6.79
CA LEU A 25 -5.02 -6.74 7.15
C LEU A 25 -4.72 -7.12 8.61
N ASP A 26 -3.53 -6.77 9.10
CA ASP A 26 -3.08 -7.09 10.46
C ASP A 26 -3.73 -6.18 11.51
N ALA A 27 -3.84 -4.87 11.23
CA ALA A 27 -4.39 -3.90 12.19
C ALA A 27 -5.91 -3.81 12.19
N HIS A 28 -6.57 -4.17 11.08
CA HIS A 28 -8.01 -4.02 10.88
C HIS A 28 -8.68 -5.35 10.53
N ASP A 29 -8.39 -6.40 11.29
CA ASP A 29 -9.00 -7.73 11.16
C ASP A 29 -10.52 -7.72 11.35
N PHE A 30 -11.05 -6.70 12.03
CA PHE A 30 -12.47 -6.41 12.19
C PHE A 30 -13.16 -5.88 10.91
N ILE A 31 -12.40 -5.50 9.88
CA ILE A 31 -12.92 -5.11 8.56
C ILE A 31 -12.76 -6.29 7.59
N PRO A 32 -13.78 -6.62 6.78
CA PRO A 32 -13.66 -7.66 5.76
C PRO A 32 -12.44 -7.47 4.84
N LYS A 33 -11.67 -8.54 4.62
CA LYS A 33 -10.41 -8.49 3.85
C LYS A 33 -10.58 -7.94 2.43
N ASN A 34 -11.74 -8.15 1.82
CA ASN A 34 -12.07 -7.66 0.48
C ASN A 34 -12.05 -6.13 0.41
N CYS A 35 -12.38 -5.40 1.48
CA CYS A 35 -12.22 -3.94 1.54
C CYS A 35 -10.79 -3.49 1.19
N TRP A 36 -9.77 -4.30 1.49
CA TRP A 36 -8.38 -3.99 1.18
C TRP A 36 -7.95 -4.57 -0.17
N MET A 37 -8.29 -5.84 -0.43
CA MET A 37 -7.91 -6.54 -1.66
C MET A 37 -8.55 -5.91 -2.90
N ASP A 38 -9.83 -5.55 -2.84
CA ASP A 38 -10.57 -4.95 -3.96
C ASP A 38 -10.06 -3.53 -4.29
N ASN A 39 -9.42 -2.87 -3.32
CA ASN A 39 -8.84 -1.53 -3.48
C ASN A 39 -7.35 -1.54 -3.79
N TYR A 40 -6.69 -2.71 -3.82
CA TYR A 40 -5.24 -2.82 -4.01
C TYR A 40 -4.77 -2.15 -5.32
N ASP A 41 -5.45 -2.45 -6.44
CA ASP A 41 -5.09 -1.88 -7.74
C ASP A 41 -5.39 -0.37 -7.82
N ASN A 42 -6.46 0.08 -7.17
CA ASN A 42 -6.76 1.51 -7.07
C ASN A 42 -5.66 2.25 -6.31
N VAL A 43 -5.23 1.71 -5.17
CA VAL A 43 -4.16 2.28 -4.34
C VAL A 43 -2.83 2.27 -5.09
N LYS A 44 -2.51 1.20 -5.82
CA LYS A 44 -1.33 1.11 -6.70
C LYS A 44 -1.30 2.24 -7.73
N ASN A 45 -2.45 2.60 -8.30
CA ASN A 45 -2.55 3.66 -9.31
C ASN A 45 -2.54 5.07 -8.72
N LEU A 46 -2.96 5.24 -7.46
CA LEU A 46 -3.05 6.53 -6.80
C LEU A 46 -1.75 6.92 -6.08
N LEU A 47 -1.04 5.97 -5.46
CA LEU A 47 0.17 6.24 -4.68
C LEU A 47 1.27 7.02 -5.43
N PRO A 48 1.57 6.75 -6.71
CA PRO A 48 2.57 7.51 -7.45
C PRO A 48 2.19 8.99 -7.69
N LYS A 49 0.94 9.37 -7.42
CA LYS A 49 0.39 10.71 -7.65
C LYS A 49 0.17 11.50 -6.36
N ALA A 50 0.51 10.93 -5.20
CA ALA A 50 0.28 11.50 -3.88
C ALA A 50 1.38 12.49 -3.44
#